data_AF-A0A1G1H291-F1
#
_entry.id   AF-A0A1G1H291-F1
#
_cell.length_a   1.000
_cell.length_b   1.000
_cell.length_c   1.000
_cell.angle_alpha   90.00
_cell.angle_beta   90.00
_cell.angle_gamma   90.00
#
_symmetry.space_group_name_H-M   'P 1'
#
loop_
_entity.id
_entity.type
_entity.pdbx_description
1 polymer ?
#
loop_
_entity_poly.entity_id
_entity_poly.type
_entity_poly.pdbx_seq_one_letter_code
_entity_poly.pdbx_strand_id
1 'polypeptide(L)' 'MTIMEAAREAEKEFGAEIIVVKKTSPQYSMEKDPLPCPSVVLNGRIIARNDVVTYQALKAAIMSEK' A
#
# COMPACT_ATOMS: atom_id res chain seq x y z
N MET A 1 1.56 -9.96 13.72
CA MET A 1 0.69 -9.13 12.87
C MET A 1 1.17 -9.25 11.43
N THR A 2 0.31 -9.71 10.53
CA THR A 2 0.62 -9.84 9.10
C THR A 2 0.32 -8.52 8.37
N ILE A 3 0.90 -8.33 7.19
CA ILE A 3 0.63 -7.14 6.35
C ILE A 3 -0.87 -7.02 6.00
N MET A 4 -1.58 -8.15 5.86
CA MET A 4 -3.02 -8.15 5.59
C MET A 4 -3.87 -7.69 6.80
N GLU A 5 -3.47 -8.05 8.02
CA GLU A 5 -4.12 -7.55 9.24
C GLU A 5 -3.90 -6.04 9.39
N ALA A 6 -2.66 -5.58 9.17
CA ALA A 6 -2.31 -4.17 9.21
C ALA A 6 -3.09 -3.33 8.18
N ALA A 7 -3.23 -3.84 6.95
CA ALA A 7 -4.02 -3.21 5.90
C ALA A 7 -5.49 -3.10 6.34
N ARG A 8 -6.09 -4.18 6.84
CA ARG A 8 -7.50 -4.20 7.25
C ARG A 8 -7.81 -3.24 8.41
N GLU A 9 -6.89 -3.08 9.35
CA GLU A 9 -7.03 -2.10 10.43
C GLU A 9 -6.96 -0.66 9.88
N ALA A 10 -6.02 -0.40 8.99
CA ALA A 10 -5.88 0.90 8.33
C ALA A 10 -7.10 1.26 7.45
N GLU A 11 -7.71 0.30 6.74
CA GLU A 11 -8.95 0.54 5.97
C GLU A 11 -10.07 1.06 6.87
N LYS A 12 -10.28 0.42 8.02
CA LYS A 12 -11.34 0.80 8.97
C LYS A 12 -11.10 2.18 9.58
N GLU A 13 -9.86 2.48 9.95
CA GLU A 13 -9.55 3.73 10.63
C GLU A 13 -9.55 4.93 9.69
N PHE A 14 -9.03 4.76 8.48
CA PHE A 14 -8.90 5.85 7.52
C PHE A 14 -10.11 5.99 6.58
N GLY A 15 -11.02 5.01 6.57
CA GLY A 15 -12.09 4.94 5.58
C GLY A 15 -11.53 4.85 4.16
N ALA A 16 -10.38 4.19 4.01
CA ALA A 16 -9.65 4.06 2.75
C ALA A 16 -9.76 2.63 2.21
N GLU A 17 -9.66 2.47 0.89
CA GLU A 17 -9.53 1.17 0.25
C GLU A 17 -8.05 0.77 0.18
N ILE A 18 -7.66 -0.37 0.75
CA ILE A 18 -6.27 -0.83 0.75
C ILE A 18 -6.16 -2.17 0.05
N ILE A 19 -5.60 -2.14 -1.16
CA ILE A 19 -5.38 -3.32 -1.98
C ILE A 19 -3.96 -3.84 -1.77
N VAL A 20 -3.82 -5.08 -1.31
CA VAL A 20 -2.51 -5.74 -1.15
C VAL A 20 -2.24 -6.66 -2.35
N VAL A 21 -1.40 -6.20 -3.27
CA VAL A 21 -0.96 -7.00 -4.43
C VAL A 21 0.30 -7.79 -4.06
N LYS A 22 0.22 -9.12 -4.07
CA LYS A 22 1.36 -10.00 -3.79
C LYS A 22 2.20 -10.19 -5.05
N LYS A 23 3.52 -10.32 -4.90
CA LYS A 23 4.44 -10.69 -6.01
C LYS A 23 4.03 -11.99 -6.72
N THR A 24 3.43 -12.92 -5.99
CA THR A 24 2.95 -14.21 -6.52
C THR A 24 1.56 -14.15 -7.14
N SER A 25 0.90 -12.98 -7.15
CA SER A 25 -0.43 -12.87 -7.75
C SER A 25 -0.35 -12.77 -9.28
N PRO A 26 -1.38 -13.26 -9.99
CA PRO A 26 -1.50 -13.05 -11.43
C PRO A 26 -1.51 -11.55 -11.80
N GLN A 27 -2.12 -10.72 -10.97
CA GLN A 27 -2.19 -9.26 -11.17
C GLN A 27 -0.80 -8.63 -11.28
N TYR A 28 0.13 -8.99 -10.38
CA TYR A 28 1.51 -8.49 -10.42
C TYR A 28 2.26 -9.00 -11.66
N SER A 29 2.02 -10.25 -12.05
CA SER A 29 2.70 -10.89 -13.18
C SER A 29 2.22 -10.38 -14.55
N MET A 30 1.00 -9.85 -14.64
CA MET A 30 0.40 -9.31 -15.86
C MET A 30 0.75 -7.84 -16.10
N GLU A 31 1.28 -7.15 -15.08
CA GLU A 31 1.65 -5.74 -15.18
C GLU A 31 2.92 -5.59 -16.03
N LYS A 32 2.94 -4.63 -16.96
CA LYS A 32 4.04 -4.46 -17.93
C LYS A 32 5.33 -3.98 -17.27
N ASP A 33 5.21 -3.14 -16.24
CA ASP A 33 6.33 -2.58 -15.48
C ASP A 33 5.93 -2.48 -14.00
N PRO A 34 5.85 -3.61 -13.28
CA PRO A 34 5.39 -3.64 -11.91
C PRO A 34 6.41 -2.97 -10.99
N LEU A 35 5.91 -2.27 -9.96
CA LEU A 35 6.78 -1.71 -8.93
C LEU A 35 7.54 -2.82 -8.17
N PRO A 36 8.79 -2.58 -7.74
CA PRO A 36 9.54 -3.58 -6.97
C PRO A 36 8.82 -3.88 -5.65
N CYS A 37 8.78 -5.14 -5.23
CA CYS A 37 8.23 -5.49 -3.92
C CYS A 37 9.30 -5.37 -2.83
N PRO A 38 9.01 -4.72 -1.68
CA PRO A 38 7.76 -4.05 -1.31
C PRO A 38 7.65 -2.62 -1.89
N SER A 39 6.44 -2.17 -2.24
CA SER A 39 6.16 -0.77 -2.60
C SER A 39 4.77 -0.37 -2.14
N VAL A 40 4.55 0.92 -1.90
CA VAL A 40 3.27 1.47 -1.46
C VAL A 40 2.90 2.68 -2.32
N VAL A 41 1.68 2.67 -2.83
CA VAL A 41 1.11 3.70 -3.68
C VAL A 41 -0.18 4.21 -3.04
N LEU A 42 -0.33 5.53 -2.97
CA LEU A 42 -1.51 6.22 -2.49
C LEU A 42 -2.04 7.11 -3.61
N ASN A 43 -3.28 6.89 -4.08
CA ASN A 43 -3.90 7.68 -5.16
C ASN A 43 -3.02 7.83 -6.43
N GLY A 44 -2.29 6.77 -6.81
CA GLY A 44 -1.36 6.81 -7.95
C GLY A 44 0.01 7.44 -7.65
N ARG A 45 0.22 8.02 -6.47
CA ARG A 45 1.51 8.53 -6.02
C ARG A 45 2.28 7.46 -5.25
N ILE A 46 3.52 7.19 -5.66
CA ILE A 46 4.42 6.31 -4.93
C ILE A 46 4.88 7.02 -3.65
N ILE A 47 4.60 6.42 -2.50
CA ILE A 47 5.06 6.93 -1.19
C ILE A 47 6.20 6.09 -0.62
N ALA A 48 6.36 4.84 -1.08
CA ALA A 48 7.52 4.00 -0.80
C ALA A 48 7.81 3.09 -2.00
N ARG A 49 9.09 2.95 -2.35
CA ARG A 49 9.59 2.09 -3.43
C ARG A 49 10.71 1.21 -2.90
N ASN A 50 10.56 -0.11 -3.08
CA ASN A 50 11.46 -1.11 -2.50
C ASN A 50 11.59 -0.99 -0.96
N ASP A 51 10.52 -0.53 -0.31
CA ASP A 51 10.46 -0.23 1.12
C ASP A 51 9.02 -0.35 1.67
N VAL A 52 8.88 -0.32 2.99
CA VAL A 52 7.62 -0.33 3.72
C VAL A 52 7.39 1.02 4.42
N VAL A 53 6.13 1.37 4.65
CA VAL A 53 5.78 2.56 5.43
C VAL A 53 5.39 2.18 6.85
N THR A 54 5.73 3.02 7.81
CA THR A 54 5.16 2.91 9.15
C THR A 54 3.70 3.35 9.14
N TYR A 55 2.93 2.86 10.10
CA TYR A 55 1.54 3.26 10.27
C TYR A 55 1.37 4.79 10.41
N GLN A 56 2.26 5.46 11.16
CA GLN A 56 2.23 6.92 11.30
C GLN A 56 2.52 7.65 9.98
N ALA A 57 3.48 7.16 9.19
CA ALA A 57 3.81 7.74 7.89
C ALA A 57 2.65 7.56 6.90
N LEU A 58 2.00 6.38 6.89
CA LEU A 58 0.81 6.13 6.08
C LEU A 58 -0.35 7.07 6.48
N LYS A 59 -0.63 7.21 7.77
CA LYS A 59 -1.65 8.12 8.30
C LYS A 59 -1.40 9.56 7.88
N ALA A 60 -0.16 10.04 8.03
CA ALA A 60 0.23 11.39 7.63
C ALA A 60 0.07 11.61 6.12
N ALA A 61 0.45 10.63 5.30
CA ALA A 61 0.28 10.68 3.85
C ALA A 61 -1.20 10.78 3.44
N ILE A 62 -2.07 9.95 4.03
CA ILE A 62 -3.52 9.97 3.77
C ILE A 62 -4.15 11.30 4.20
N MET A 63 -3.78 11.82 5.37
CA MET A 63 -4.32 13.08 5.88
C MET A 63 -3.81 14.32 5.14
N SER A 64 -2.65 14.25 4.48
CA SER A 64 -2.09 15.37 3.71
C SER A 64 -2.72 15.55 2.32
N GLU A 65 -3.51 14.59 1.85
CA GLU A 65 -4.22 14.64 0.56
C GLU A 65 -5.65 15.22 0.70
N LYS A 66 -6.03 15.70 1.90
CA LYS A 66 -7.31 16.36 2.17
C LYS A 66 -7.34 17.84 1.81
#